data_AF-A0A1B3JIB5-F1
#
_entry.id   AF-A0A1B3JIB5-F1
#
_cell.length_a   1.000
_cell.length_b   1.000
_cell.length_c   1.000
_cell.angle_alpha   90.00
_cell.angle_beta   90.00
_cell.angle_gamma   90.00
#
_symmetry.space_group_name_H-M   'P 1'
#
loop_
_entity.id
_entity.type
_entity.pdbx_description
1 polymer ?
#
loop_
_entity_poly.entity_id
_entity_poly.type
_entity_poly.pdbx_seq_one_letter_code
_entity_poly.pdbx_strand_id
1 'polypeptide(L)' 'MRKFNGISKAHFEWYLKECEWRFNNSKIKSQIFILKQLIKECLI' A
#
# COMPACT_ATOMS: atom_id res chain seq x y z
N MET A 1 0.76 13.73 -6.55
CA MET A 1 -0.09 13.30 -5.43
C MET A 1 -1.55 13.44 -5.84
N ARG A 2 -2.22 12.35 -6.19
CA ARG A 2 -3.70 12.28 -6.20
C ARG A 2 -4.04 11.24 -5.15
N LYS A 3 -4.90 11.52 -4.15
CA LYS A 3 -5.76 10.51 -3.47
C LYS A 3 -6.50 10.95 -2.19
N PHE A 4 -6.29 12.14 -1.65
CA PHE A 4 -7.03 12.58 -0.45
C PHE A 4 -8.25 13.47 -0.73
N ASN A 5 -8.56 13.74 -2.00
CA ASN A 5 -9.71 14.55 -2.38
C ASN A 5 -11.01 13.76 -2.08
N GLY A 6 -11.59 13.94 -0.89
CA GLY A 6 -12.88 13.35 -0.51
C GLY A 6 -12.93 12.70 0.88
N ILE A 7 -11.80 12.56 1.58
CA ILE A 7 -11.80 12.01 2.94
C ILE A 7 -12.11 13.14 3.93
N SER A 8 -13.21 12.99 4.67
CA SER A 8 -13.55 13.91 5.76
C SER A 8 -12.43 13.92 6.81
N LYS A 9 -12.03 15.12 7.28
CA LYS A 9 -10.98 15.28 8.31
C LYS A 9 -11.25 14.43 9.56
N ALA A 10 -12.51 14.23 9.92
CA ALA A 10 -12.90 13.43 11.08
C ALA A 10 -12.48 11.95 10.97
N HIS A 11 -12.35 11.41 9.76
CA HIS A 11 -11.98 10.01 9.52
C HIS A 11 -10.54 9.84 9.02
N PHE A 12 -9.80 10.95 8.89
CA PHE A 12 -8.44 10.94 8.36
C PHE A 12 -7.48 10.17 9.27
N GLU A 13 -7.64 10.28 10.59
CA GLU A 13 -6.82 9.55 11.56
C GLU A 13 -6.98 8.03 11.44
N TRP A 14 -8.21 7.54 11.30
CA TRP A 14 -8.48 6.11 11.08
C TRP A 14 -7.94 5.62 9.75
N TYR A 15 -8.03 6.44 8.70
CA TYR A 15 -7.41 6.14 7.41
C TYR A 15 -5.89 6.00 7.53
N LEU A 16 -5.23 6.89 8.28
CA LEU A 16 -3.80 6.79 8.54
C LEU A 16 -3.44 5.54 9.33
N LYS A 17 -4.22 5.19 10.37
CA LYS A 17 -4.04 3.96 11.16
C LYS A 17 -4.19 2.71 10.29
N GLU A 18 -5.17 2.67 9.40
CA GLU A 18 -5.30 1.58 8.41
C GLU A 18 -4.10 1.51 7.47
N CYS A 19 -3.62 2.66 6.97
CA CYS A 19 -2.44 2.70 6.11
C CYS A 19 -1.21 2.18 6.86
N GLU A 20 -0.99 2.65 8.08
CA GLU A 20 0.11 2.22 8.94
C GLU A 20 0.03 0.72 9.23
N TRP A 21 -1.16 0.20 9.54
CA TRP A 21 -1.35 -1.23 9.74
C TRP A 21 -1.03 -2.04 8.47
N ARG A 22 -1.48 -1.59 7.30
CA ARG A 22 -1.19 -2.24 6.01
C ARG A 22 0.29 -2.23 5.70
N PHE A 23 1.01 -1.13 5.96
CA PHE A 23 2.45 -1.04 5.71
C PHE A 23 3.27 -1.87 6.71
N ASN A 24 2.91 -1.84 8.00
CA ASN A 24 3.66 -2.52 9.06
C ASN A 24 3.35 -4.02 9.15
N ASN A 25 2.14 -4.45 8.76
CA ASN A 25 1.72 -5.86 8.81
C ASN A 25 1.67 -6.54 7.43
N SER A 26 1.94 -5.84 6.33
CA SER A 26 2.10 -6.51 5.04
C SER A 26 3.31 -7.43 5.12
N LYS A 27 3.08 -8.73 4.87
CA LYS A 27 4.16 -9.72 4.82
C LYS A 27 5.17 -9.29 3.74
N ILE A 28 6.32 -8.78 4.18
CA ILE A 28 7.44 -8.34 3.33
C ILE A 28 7.77 -9.40 2.26
N LYS A 29 7.71 -10.69 2.62
CA LYS A 29 7.90 -11.82 1.69
C LYS A 29 6.90 -11.83 0.53
N SER A 30 5.63 -11.53 0.78
CA SER A 30 4.57 -11.46 -0.24
C SER A 30 4.79 -10.27 -1.17
N GLN A 31 5.21 -9.12 -0.65
CA GLN A 31 5.54 -7.95 -1.48
C GLN A 31 6.77 -8.20 -2.35
N ILE A 32 7.83 -8.80 -1.80
CA ILE A 32 9.02 -9.18 -2.56
C ILE A 32 8.66 -10.19 -3.65
N PHE A 33 7.77 -11.15 -3.37
CA PHE A 33 7.30 -12.11 -4.36
C PHE A 33 6.57 -11.43 -5.53
N ILE A 34 5.65 -10.50 -5.24
CA ILE A 34 4.94 -9.73 -6.26
C ILE A 34 5.92 -8.89 -7.08
N LEU A 35 6.88 -8.21 -6.43
CA LEU A 35 7.88 -7.39 -7.11
C LEU A 35 8.74 -8.23 -8.07
N LYS A 36 9.16 -9.43 -7.64
CA LYS A 36 9.91 -10.37 -8.49
C LYS A 36 9.09 -10.84 -9.70
N GLN A 37 7.79 -11.09 -9.53
CA GLN A 37 6.93 -11.46 -10.65
C GLN A 37 6.77 -10.32 -11.66
N LEU A 38 6.51 -9.10 -11.20
CA LEU A 38 6.37 -7.94 -12.08
C LEU A 38 7.65 -7.65 -12.87
N ILE A 39 8.82 -7.77 -12.23
CA ILE A 39 10.11 -7.61 -12.91
C ILE A 39 10.31 -8.70 -13.96
N LYS A 40 9.92 -9.95 -13.66
CA LYS A 40 10.00 -11.05 -14.60
C LYS A 40 9.08 -10.84 -15.81
N GLU A 41 7.86 -10.35 -15.60
CA GLU A 41 6.91 -10.07 -16.68
C GLU A 41 7.32 -8.86 -17.53
N CYS A 42 7.97 -7.84 -16.96
CA CYS A 42 8.45 -6.67 -17.69
C CYS A 42 9.78 -6.88 -18.43
N LEU A 43 10.56 -7.90 -18.07
CA LEU A 43 11.87 -8.19 -18.69
C LEU A 43 11.81 -9.29 -19.77
N ILE A 44 10.62 -9.80 -20.07
CA ILE A 44 10.33 -10.72 -21.19
C ILE A 44 9.67 -9.90 -22.30
#